data_AF-A0A094E0Y6-F1
#
_entry.id   AF-A0A094E0Y6-F1
#
_cell.length_a   1.000
_cell.length_b   1.000
_cell.length_c   1.000
_cell.angle_alpha   90.00
_cell.angle_beta   90.00
_cell.angle_gamma   90.00
#
_symmetry.space_group_name_H-M   'P 1'
#
loop_
_entity.id
_entity.type
_entity.pdbx_description
1 polymer ?
#
loop_
_entity_poly.entity_id
_entity_poly.type
_entity_poly.pdbx_seq_one_letter_code
_entity_poly.pdbx_strand_id
1 'polypeptide(L)'
;MCGIFTSISKTEAPSPNPELLQHLANRGPDLSNTLRAVAQTAIDGDTVSLLFTSTVLSLRGGHVTAQPLSTTETGSVLCWNGEAWKIGHDVVEGNDGEAIIGLLDASIVSRSADESINAVLDVLRTISGPFAFVYYDKIHRLVYFGRDCLGRRSLLYNSEDISDAIQFSSIADSTSSSWKEVEADGIYVAALDRASIPPGLALLEESSVGNKHFPCYRCPWVPSDNQGATPSLSLGVLNQVVPTTPWSLNLSSDSVRQLEQHMIQSLRLRLLNIPDPPRSEGPAKVKLAILFSGGLDCAVLARMAHDILPLKEQIDLLNVAFENPRVVLASKQPPKVKQQRKARQGRDQLDILGEAVAKENPLGGTPPVVCPPVGVDSPFEACPDRMTGRSALKELRQVCPGRKWNFVEANIPYEEFLTHRSKVISLIYPHNTEMDLSIAGALYFASRGSGKASIDDSVPATDYATEARVLLSGLGADELFGGYTRHATAFSRRGFEGLIEELDLDVGRLGKRNLGRDDRAISNWGREARFPYLDEDLVRWSLACPVWDKCGFGGSEALNAAEPALEPGKKVLRLLAWKLGMHSVSQEKKRAIQFGARTAKMETGRSKGTTLLS
;
A
#
# COMPACT_ATOMS: atom_id res chain seq x y z
N MET A 1 1.09 13.98 -6.26
CA MET A 1 1.91 12.76 -6.42
C MET A 1 3.17 13.03 -7.23
N CYS A 2 4.30 12.52 -6.77
CA CYS A 2 5.62 12.81 -7.36
C CYS A 2 6.61 11.63 -7.28
N GLY A 3 7.64 11.65 -8.12
CA GLY A 3 8.91 11.00 -7.78
C GLY A 3 9.84 12.05 -7.19
N ILE A 4 10.36 11.83 -5.99
CA ILE A 4 11.30 12.75 -5.31
C ILE A 4 12.70 12.16 -5.24
N PHE A 5 13.72 13.00 -5.40
CA PHE A 5 15.12 12.72 -5.11
C PHE A 5 15.72 13.94 -4.42
N THR A 6 16.46 13.71 -3.34
CA THR A 6 17.23 14.76 -2.65
C THR A 6 18.62 14.25 -2.35
N SER A 7 19.63 15.10 -2.52
CA SER A 7 20.99 14.82 -2.08
C SER A 7 21.55 15.99 -1.30
N ILE A 8 22.16 15.69 -0.16
CA ILE A 8 22.81 16.64 0.75
C ILE A 8 24.28 16.23 0.82
N SER A 9 25.20 17.13 0.50
CA SER A 9 26.65 16.84 0.44
C SER A 9 27.48 17.97 1.06
N LYS A 10 28.63 17.63 1.66
CA LYS A 10 29.64 18.62 2.07
C LYS A 10 30.41 19.20 0.88
N THR A 11 30.35 18.55 -0.27
CA THR A 11 30.94 19.01 -1.53
C THR A 11 29.83 19.35 -2.52
N GLU A 12 29.91 18.89 -3.77
CA GLU A 12 28.82 19.03 -4.74
C GLU A 12 27.78 17.94 -4.50
N ALA A 13 26.50 18.31 -4.39
CA ALA A 13 25.42 17.35 -4.26
C ALA A 13 25.25 16.52 -5.55
N PRO A 14 25.50 15.19 -5.51
CA PRO A 14 25.36 14.31 -6.67
C PRO A 14 23.95 14.35 -7.26
N SER A 15 23.88 14.38 -8.58
CA SER A 15 22.62 14.23 -9.31
C SER A 15 22.21 12.76 -9.43
N PRO A 16 20.90 12.47 -9.52
CA PRO A 16 20.46 11.10 -9.79
C PRO A 16 21.02 10.65 -11.15
N ASN A 17 21.41 9.39 -11.25
CA ASN A 17 21.86 8.85 -12.53
C ASN A 17 20.69 8.81 -13.55
N PRO A 18 20.96 8.65 -14.86
CA PRO A 18 19.91 8.69 -15.88
C PRO A 18 18.81 7.63 -15.71
N GLU A 19 19.15 6.43 -15.23
CA GLU A 19 18.18 5.35 -15.01
C GLU A 19 17.23 5.69 -13.86
N LEU A 20 17.77 6.15 -12.73
CA LEU A 20 17.00 6.63 -11.59
C LEU A 20 16.12 7.82 -11.99
N LEU A 21 16.64 8.78 -12.74
CA LEU A 21 15.86 9.91 -13.23
C LEU A 21 14.69 9.46 -14.13
N GLN A 22 14.92 8.49 -15.01
CA GLN A 22 13.86 7.90 -15.83
C GLN A 22 12.81 7.18 -14.96
N HIS A 23 13.21 6.48 -13.90
CA HIS A 23 12.28 5.85 -12.97
C HIS A 23 11.43 6.89 -12.21
N LEU A 24 12.02 8.01 -11.81
CA LEU A 24 11.29 9.11 -11.20
C LEU A 24 10.31 9.72 -12.22
N ALA A 25 10.75 9.99 -13.45
CA ALA A 25 9.90 10.54 -14.52
C ALA A 25 8.72 9.62 -14.88
N ASN A 26 8.91 8.30 -14.80
CA ASN A 26 7.83 7.33 -14.95
C ASN A 26 6.74 7.48 -13.87
N ARG A 27 7.11 7.89 -12.65
CA ARG A 27 6.18 8.17 -11.55
C ARG A 27 5.45 9.49 -11.73
N GLY A 28 6.16 10.51 -12.21
CA GLY A 28 5.65 11.85 -12.43
C GLY A 28 5.90 12.35 -13.86
N PRO A 29 5.10 11.90 -14.84
CA PRO A 29 5.39 12.16 -16.26
C PRO A 29 5.00 13.57 -16.74
N ASP A 30 4.29 14.37 -15.95
CA ASP A 30 3.73 15.65 -16.41
C ASP A 30 4.75 16.78 -16.37
N LEU A 31 5.68 16.75 -15.41
CA LEU A 31 6.70 17.77 -15.25
C LEU A 31 7.89 17.21 -14.46
N SER A 32 9.10 17.66 -14.77
CA SER A 32 10.32 17.34 -14.02
C SER A 32 11.11 18.62 -13.80
N ASN A 33 11.54 18.87 -12.57
CA ASN A 33 12.37 20.02 -12.25
C ASN A 33 13.40 19.69 -11.17
N THR A 34 14.49 20.46 -11.17
CA THR A 34 15.60 20.33 -10.25
C THR A 34 15.98 21.69 -9.71
N LEU A 35 16.11 21.77 -8.38
CA LEU A 35 16.49 22.97 -7.65
C LEU A 35 17.75 22.69 -6.82
N ARG A 36 18.69 23.63 -6.85
CA ARG A 36 19.91 23.58 -6.03
C ARG A 36 19.86 24.65 -4.95
N ALA A 37 20.23 24.27 -3.74
CA ALA A 37 20.40 25.19 -2.63
C ALA A 37 21.78 25.01 -2.01
N VAL A 38 22.25 26.06 -1.32
CA VAL A 38 23.50 26.02 -0.56
C VAL A 38 23.22 26.55 0.83
N ALA A 39 23.62 25.80 1.85
CA ALA A 39 23.59 26.21 3.25
C ALA A 39 25.01 26.50 3.74
N GLN A 40 25.19 27.57 4.52
CA GLN A 40 26.46 27.88 5.17
C GLN A 40 26.43 27.35 6.62
N THR A 41 27.46 26.63 7.03
CA THR A 41 27.61 26.15 8.41
C THR A 41 27.93 27.32 9.36
N ALA A 42 27.61 27.18 10.65
CA ALA A 42 27.68 28.31 11.59
C ALA A 42 29.11 28.71 11.95
N ILE A 43 30.06 27.78 11.94
CA ILE A 43 31.37 27.97 12.58
C ILE A 43 32.52 28.07 11.57
N ASP A 44 32.48 27.30 10.48
CA ASP A 44 33.63 27.15 9.57
C ASP A 44 33.46 27.86 8.22
N GLY A 45 32.28 28.41 7.93
CA GLY A 45 31.95 28.94 6.60
C GLY A 45 31.86 27.87 5.51
N ASP A 46 31.98 26.59 5.89
CA ASP A 46 31.81 25.45 5.00
C ASP A 46 30.42 25.47 4.36
N THR A 47 30.39 25.12 3.09
CA THR A 47 29.16 25.07 2.30
C THR A 47 28.62 23.65 2.24
N VAL A 48 27.35 23.47 2.58
CA VAL A 48 26.61 22.25 2.30
C VAL A 48 25.82 22.47 1.02
N SER A 49 26.03 21.62 0.02
CA SER A 49 25.26 21.61 -1.22
C SER A 49 24.03 20.73 -1.06
N LEU A 50 22.88 21.23 -1.51
CA LEU A 50 21.63 20.48 -1.56
C LEU A 50 21.10 20.46 -2.99
N LEU A 51 20.67 19.29 -3.44
CA LEU A 51 20.00 19.09 -4.72
C LEU A 51 18.63 18.47 -4.47
N PHE A 52 17.61 19.06 -5.05
CA PHE A 52 16.23 18.60 -4.98
C PHE A 52 15.72 18.36 -6.38
N THR A 53 15.26 17.16 -6.69
CA THR A 53 14.62 16.82 -7.96
C THR A 53 13.24 16.27 -7.67
N SER A 54 12.23 16.80 -8.34
CA SER A 54 10.87 16.27 -8.27
C SER A 54 10.28 16.12 -9.67
N THR A 55 9.52 15.06 -9.83
CA THR A 55 8.75 14.72 -11.03
C THR A 55 7.29 14.68 -10.65
N VAL A 56 6.37 15.17 -11.48
CA VAL A 56 4.98 15.45 -11.07
C VAL A 56 3.99 14.59 -11.85
N LEU A 57 3.09 13.93 -11.11
CA LEU A 57 1.82 13.42 -11.62
C LEU A 57 0.71 14.32 -11.05
N SER A 58 0.14 15.15 -11.92
CA SER A 58 -0.81 16.20 -11.55
C SER A 58 -2.17 15.59 -11.21
N LEU A 59 -2.50 15.53 -9.92
CA LEU A 59 -3.75 14.96 -9.39
C LEU A 59 -4.53 15.90 -8.46
N ARG A 60 -3.89 17.00 -8.03
CA ARG A 60 -4.40 17.97 -7.05
C ARG A 60 -4.16 19.38 -7.61
N GLY A 61 -5.07 20.30 -7.33
CA GLY A 61 -5.07 21.64 -7.92
C GLY A 61 -5.76 21.74 -9.28
N GLY A 62 -5.95 22.98 -9.75
CA GLY A 62 -6.57 23.29 -11.05
C GLY A 62 -5.60 23.34 -12.23
N HIS A 63 -4.30 23.13 -11.98
CA HIS A 63 -3.23 23.19 -12.97
C HIS A 63 -2.06 22.31 -12.53
N VAL A 64 -1.10 22.06 -13.43
CA VAL A 64 0.14 21.35 -13.11
C VAL A 64 1.04 22.25 -12.28
N THR A 65 1.18 21.95 -10.99
CA THR A 65 2.07 22.67 -10.07
C THR A 65 3.49 22.10 -10.14
N ALA A 66 4.48 22.96 -10.37
CA ALA A 66 5.88 22.57 -10.40
C ALA A 66 6.40 22.21 -9.00
N GLN A 67 7.21 21.15 -8.93
CA GLN A 67 7.96 20.76 -7.73
C GLN A 67 9.43 20.52 -8.12
N PRO A 68 10.42 20.72 -7.23
CA PRO A 68 10.30 21.07 -5.82
C PRO A 68 9.65 22.44 -5.60
N LEU A 69 8.81 22.56 -4.58
CA LEU A 69 8.19 23.82 -4.19
C LEU A 69 9.20 24.66 -3.44
N SER A 70 9.21 25.96 -3.67
CA SER A 70 10.03 26.91 -2.91
C SER A 70 9.34 28.26 -2.85
N THR A 71 9.46 28.94 -1.73
CA THR A 71 8.93 30.29 -1.54
C THR A 71 10.06 31.31 -1.48
N THR A 72 9.82 32.51 -1.99
CA THR A 72 10.81 33.59 -1.98
C THR A 72 11.02 34.19 -0.58
N GLU A 73 10.04 34.04 0.31
CA GLU A 73 10.05 34.59 1.67
C GLU A 73 11.11 33.90 2.54
N THR A 74 11.10 32.57 2.60
CA THR A 74 12.03 31.79 3.42
C THR A 74 13.20 31.25 2.61
N GLY A 75 13.00 31.01 1.31
CA GLY A 75 13.92 30.26 0.46
C GLY A 75 14.00 28.77 0.83
N SER A 76 13.05 28.28 1.64
CA SER A 76 12.88 26.87 1.96
C SER A 76 12.41 26.07 0.74
N VAL A 77 12.61 24.76 0.78
CA VAL A 77 12.29 23.86 -0.35
C VAL A 77 11.51 22.64 0.14
N LEU A 78 10.40 22.32 -0.51
CA LEU A 78 9.59 21.13 -0.25
C LEU A 78 9.54 20.22 -1.48
N CYS A 79 10.00 18.98 -1.31
CA CYS A 79 9.71 17.86 -2.20
C CYS A 79 8.53 17.08 -1.62
N TRP A 80 7.37 17.08 -2.27
CA TRP A 80 6.14 16.46 -1.79
C TRP A 80 5.64 15.35 -2.72
N ASN A 81 5.67 14.10 -2.25
CA ASN A 81 5.06 12.96 -2.93
C ASN A 81 3.87 12.43 -2.12
N GLY A 82 2.66 12.93 -2.39
CA GLY A 82 1.47 12.44 -1.74
C GLY A 82 0.18 13.11 -2.21
N GLU A 83 -0.85 12.89 -1.40
CA GLU A 83 -2.13 13.60 -1.41
C GLU A 83 -2.54 13.89 0.05
N ALA A 84 -2.55 15.15 0.47
CA ALA A 84 -3.20 15.54 1.73
C ALA A 84 -4.70 15.71 1.50
N TRP A 85 -5.51 14.84 2.12
CA TRP A 85 -6.96 14.93 2.12
C TRP A 85 -7.46 15.96 3.12
N LYS A 86 -6.84 16.00 4.30
CA LYS A 86 -7.13 16.96 5.36
C LYS A 86 -5.85 17.49 5.98
N ILE A 87 -5.87 18.73 6.44
CA ILE A 87 -4.85 19.29 7.34
C ILE A 87 -5.61 19.71 8.61
N GLY A 88 -5.32 19.04 9.72
CA GLY A 88 -6.17 19.12 10.90
C GLY A 88 -7.57 18.54 10.62
N HIS A 89 -8.60 19.37 10.77
CA HIS A 89 -9.98 18.97 10.50
C HIS A 89 -10.48 19.39 9.11
N ASP A 90 -9.74 20.27 8.44
CA ASP A 90 -10.19 20.90 7.21
C ASP A 90 -9.80 20.07 5.99
N VAL A 91 -10.77 19.87 5.08
CA VAL A 91 -10.52 19.23 3.80
C VAL A 91 -9.68 20.16 2.93
N VAL A 92 -8.60 19.65 2.36
CA VAL A 92 -7.71 20.45 1.52
C VAL A 92 -8.38 20.72 0.17
N GLU A 93 -8.49 22.00 -0.19
CA GLU A 93 -8.89 22.46 -1.51
C GLU A 93 -7.66 22.90 -2.32
N GLY A 94 -7.72 22.82 -3.64
CA GLY A 94 -6.60 23.22 -4.50
C GLY A 94 -5.40 22.26 -4.46
N ASN A 95 -4.19 22.82 -4.58
CA ASN A 95 -2.94 22.05 -4.51
C ASN A 95 -2.51 21.89 -3.05
N ASP A 96 -2.35 20.65 -2.63
CA ASP A 96 -1.98 20.31 -1.25
C ASP A 96 -0.53 20.67 -0.91
N GLY A 97 0.41 20.49 -1.85
CA GLY A 97 1.80 20.87 -1.63
C GLY A 97 1.98 22.36 -1.37
N GLU A 98 1.27 23.22 -2.12
CA GLU A 98 1.27 24.67 -1.92
C GLU A 98 0.71 25.07 -0.55
N ALA A 99 -0.40 24.45 -0.12
CA ALA A 99 -0.97 24.67 1.21
C ALA A 99 0.00 24.25 2.33
N ILE A 100 0.67 23.11 2.17
CA ILE A 100 1.62 22.58 3.15
C ILE A 100 2.86 23.47 3.26
N ILE A 101 3.50 23.86 2.14
CA ILE A 101 4.71 24.70 2.23
C ILE A 101 4.39 26.06 2.86
N GLY A 102 3.21 26.63 2.60
CA GLY A 102 2.77 27.87 3.25
C GLY A 102 2.65 27.73 4.77
N LEU A 103 2.11 26.62 5.27
CA LEU A 103 2.05 26.33 6.70
C LEU A 103 3.42 26.07 7.31
N LEU A 104 4.30 25.35 6.60
CA LEU A 104 5.66 25.06 7.05
C LEU A 104 6.51 26.33 7.12
N ASP A 105 6.39 27.24 6.15
CA ASP A 105 7.07 28.54 6.18
C ASP A 105 6.57 29.40 7.35
N ALA A 106 5.26 29.44 7.55
CA ALA A 106 4.66 30.10 8.70
C ALA A 106 5.11 29.50 10.04
N SER A 107 5.52 28.22 10.06
CA SER A 107 6.05 27.52 11.25
C SER A 107 7.49 27.88 11.60
N ILE A 108 8.28 28.46 10.68
CA ILE A 108 9.71 28.75 10.90
C ILE A 108 10.02 30.26 11.01
N VAL A 109 9.17 31.14 10.49
CA VAL A 109 9.42 32.59 10.55
C VAL A 109 9.25 33.12 11.98
N SER A 110 10.17 34.00 12.41
CA SER A 110 10.15 34.69 13.70
C SER A 110 10.10 33.78 14.94
N ARG A 111 10.61 32.54 14.81
CA ARG A 111 10.75 31.57 15.91
C ARG A 111 12.21 31.18 16.12
N SER A 112 12.51 30.64 17.30
CA SER A 112 13.77 29.95 17.52
C SER A 112 13.79 28.59 16.81
N ALA A 113 14.96 27.95 16.69
CA ALA A 113 15.07 26.64 16.05
C ALA A 113 14.24 25.56 16.76
N ASP A 114 14.24 25.52 18.09
CA ASP A 114 13.47 24.53 18.87
C ASP A 114 11.96 24.74 18.77
N GLU A 115 11.50 26.00 18.81
CA GLU A 115 10.08 26.32 18.60
C GLU A 115 9.64 25.96 17.17
N SER A 116 10.51 26.20 16.18
CA SER A 116 10.26 25.88 14.78
C SER A 116 10.19 24.38 14.52
N ILE A 117 11.05 23.58 15.16
CA ILE A 117 10.98 22.11 15.09
C ILE A 117 9.61 21.64 15.57
N ASN A 118 9.16 22.09 16.74
CA ASN A 118 7.86 21.69 17.27
C ASN A 118 6.71 22.12 16.35
N ALA A 119 6.72 23.38 15.89
CA ALA A 119 5.68 23.91 15.00
C ALA A 119 5.64 23.18 13.63
N VAL A 120 6.78 22.80 13.06
CA VAL A 120 6.86 22.01 11.83
C VAL A 120 6.32 20.60 12.05
N LEU A 121 6.73 19.95 13.15
CA LEU A 121 6.24 18.61 13.49
C LEU A 121 4.73 18.60 13.72
N ASP A 122 4.17 19.63 14.37
CA ASP A 122 2.74 19.75 14.62
C ASP A 122 1.96 19.85 13.31
N VAL A 123 2.41 20.70 12.36
CA VAL A 123 1.80 20.77 11.02
C VAL A 123 1.82 19.40 10.35
N LEU A 124 2.98 18.74 10.28
CA LEU A 124 3.12 17.45 9.61
C LEU A 124 2.27 16.34 10.24
N ARG A 125 2.12 16.33 11.57
CA ARG A 125 1.27 15.39 12.32
C ARG A 125 -0.23 15.58 12.08
N THR A 126 -0.65 16.77 11.65
CA THR A 126 -2.07 17.05 11.38
C THR A 126 -2.52 16.61 9.98
N ILE A 127 -1.59 16.22 9.11
CA ILE A 127 -1.91 15.83 7.73
C ILE A 127 -2.57 14.45 7.72
N SER A 128 -3.77 14.36 7.14
CA SER A 128 -4.43 13.08 6.81
C SER A 128 -4.30 12.81 5.33
N GLY A 129 -3.75 11.65 4.97
CA GLY A 129 -3.53 11.21 3.59
C GLY A 129 -2.17 10.55 3.38
N PRO A 130 -1.98 9.86 2.25
CA PRO A 130 -0.72 9.19 1.94
C PRO A 130 0.35 10.21 1.50
N PHE A 131 1.53 10.17 2.11
CA PHE A 131 2.63 11.07 1.70
C PHE A 131 4.02 10.55 2.04
N ALA A 132 5.00 11.05 1.31
CA ALA A 132 6.41 11.06 1.61
C ALA A 132 6.98 12.44 1.25
N PHE A 133 7.92 12.95 2.03
CA PHE A 133 8.42 14.30 1.82
C PHE A 133 9.89 14.47 2.22
N VAL A 134 10.50 15.52 1.66
CA VAL A 134 11.73 16.12 2.16
C VAL A 134 11.52 17.64 2.16
N TYR A 135 11.68 18.28 3.32
CA TYR A 135 11.52 19.71 3.52
C TYR A 135 12.81 20.30 4.08
N TYR A 136 13.39 21.25 3.36
CA TYR A 136 14.55 22.01 3.79
C TYR A 136 14.10 23.36 4.36
N ASP A 137 14.24 23.51 5.67
CA ASP A 137 14.13 24.77 6.38
C ASP A 137 15.46 25.53 6.25
N LYS A 138 15.44 26.57 5.41
CA LYS A 138 16.62 27.38 5.13
C LYS A 138 17.03 28.27 6.31
N ILE A 139 16.06 28.75 7.10
CA ILE A 139 16.28 29.69 8.21
C ILE A 139 17.10 28.99 9.31
N HIS A 140 16.68 27.78 9.70
CA HIS A 140 17.34 27.03 10.78
C HIS A 140 18.34 26.00 10.29
N ARG A 141 18.45 25.80 8.97
CA ARG A 141 19.38 24.84 8.32
C ARG A 141 19.12 23.40 8.76
N LEU A 142 17.84 23.04 8.77
CA LEU A 142 17.35 21.70 9.11
C LEU A 142 16.67 21.07 7.89
N VAL A 143 16.79 19.76 7.76
CA VAL A 143 16.04 18.99 6.76
C VAL A 143 15.12 18.00 7.45
N TYR A 144 13.83 18.19 7.26
CA TYR A 144 12.79 17.29 7.74
C TYR A 144 12.44 16.30 6.63
N PHE A 145 12.30 15.02 6.97
CA PHE A 145 11.89 14.01 6.00
C PHE A 145 11.14 12.88 6.67
N GLY A 146 10.35 12.15 5.89
CA GLY A 146 9.58 11.04 6.40
C GLY A 146 8.46 10.61 5.47
N ARG A 147 7.65 9.69 5.97
CA ARG A 147 6.49 9.10 5.30
C ARG A 147 5.31 9.17 6.24
N ASP A 148 4.08 9.19 5.71
CA ASP A 148 2.88 9.12 6.54
C ASP A 148 2.90 7.94 7.52
N CYS A 149 2.13 8.01 8.61
CA CYS A 149 2.17 7.02 9.69
C CYS A 149 1.78 5.57 9.29
N LEU A 150 1.22 5.36 8.09
CA LEU A 150 0.96 4.03 7.53
C LEU A 150 2.01 3.61 6.51
N GLY A 151 2.92 4.50 6.09
CA GLY A 151 3.94 4.26 5.09
C GLY A 151 3.37 4.01 3.69
N ARG A 152 2.30 4.70 3.30
CA ARG A 152 1.61 4.47 2.01
C ARG A 152 2.45 4.89 0.80
N ARG A 153 3.35 5.86 0.97
CA ARG A 153 4.30 6.30 -0.08
C ARG A 153 5.71 5.84 0.23
N SER A 154 6.45 5.49 -0.81
CA SER A 154 7.86 5.07 -0.69
C SER A 154 8.79 6.27 -0.47
N LEU A 155 9.72 6.11 0.48
CA LEU A 155 10.89 6.96 0.64
C LEU A 155 12.06 6.10 1.11
N LEU A 156 13.13 6.10 0.34
CA LEU A 156 14.37 5.40 0.62
C LEU A 156 15.46 6.40 0.96
N TYR A 157 16.47 5.95 1.69
CA TYR A 157 17.68 6.71 1.96
C TYR A 157 18.93 5.90 1.63
N ASN A 158 20.02 6.61 1.34
CA ASN A 158 21.36 6.06 1.19
C ASN A 158 22.37 7.02 1.83
N SER A 159 23.10 6.52 2.83
CA SER A 159 24.09 7.27 3.59
C SER A 159 25.48 6.59 3.59
N GLU A 160 25.66 5.51 2.82
CA GLU A 160 26.84 4.64 2.88
C GLU A 160 27.71 4.74 1.63
N ASP A 161 27.13 4.96 0.44
CA ASP A 161 27.89 4.93 -0.81
C ASP A 161 28.81 6.13 -1.01
N ILE A 162 28.39 7.30 -0.51
CA ILE A 162 29.09 8.57 -0.69
C ILE A 162 29.43 9.12 0.69
N SER A 163 30.72 9.09 1.03
CA SER A 163 31.19 9.30 2.40
C SER A 163 30.81 10.66 3.01
N ASP A 164 30.57 11.67 2.18
CA ASP A 164 30.26 13.04 2.54
C ASP A 164 28.84 13.47 2.15
N ALA A 165 27.98 12.51 1.75
CA ALA A 165 26.61 12.79 1.33
C ALA A 165 25.57 11.85 1.96
N ILE A 166 24.33 12.33 2.02
CA ILE A 166 23.14 11.52 2.28
C ILE A 166 22.13 11.79 1.16
N GLN A 167 21.48 10.74 0.68
CA GLN A 167 20.53 10.79 -0.41
C GLN A 167 19.18 10.23 0.03
N PHE A 168 18.11 10.79 -0.51
CA PHE A 168 16.73 10.35 -0.32
C PHE A 168 16.07 10.21 -1.68
N SER A 169 15.26 9.17 -1.88
CA SER A 169 14.59 8.94 -3.16
C SER A 169 13.31 8.13 -3.01
N SER A 170 12.31 8.37 -3.85
CA SER A 170 11.11 7.51 -3.91
C SER A 170 11.41 6.08 -4.38
N ILE A 171 12.54 5.88 -5.06
CA ILE A 171 12.97 4.58 -5.60
C ILE A 171 14.49 4.46 -5.54
N ALA A 172 14.99 3.25 -5.37
CA ALA A 172 16.43 2.99 -5.26
C ALA A 172 17.12 3.19 -6.61
N ASP A 173 18.38 3.59 -6.54
CA ASP A 173 19.30 3.44 -7.65
C ASP A 173 19.65 1.95 -7.81
N SER A 174 19.42 1.39 -8.99
CA SER A 174 19.70 -0.02 -9.29
C SER A 174 21.20 -0.35 -9.26
N THR A 175 22.08 0.64 -9.36
CA THR A 175 23.53 0.44 -9.28
C THR A 175 24.05 0.34 -7.84
N SER A 176 23.20 0.58 -6.85
CA SER A 176 23.55 0.59 -5.43
C SER A 176 22.75 -0.44 -4.64
N SER A 177 23.44 -1.17 -3.76
CA SER A 177 22.84 -2.09 -2.80
C SER A 177 22.70 -1.49 -1.40
N SER A 178 22.87 -0.18 -1.24
CA SER A 178 22.94 0.49 0.07
C SER A 178 21.66 1.24 0.42
N TRP A 179 20.69 1.29 -0.51
CA TRP A 179 19.41 1.95 -0.28
C TRP A 179 18.57 1.19 0.76
N LYS A 180 18.07 1.91 1.76
CA LYS A 180 17.23 1.39 2.82
C LYS A 180 15.92 2.18 2.88
N GLU A 181 14.86 1.54 3.34
CA GLU A 181 13.57 2.22 3.51
C GLU A 181 13.63 3.16 4.71
N VAL A 182 13.12 4.38 4.57
CA VAL A 182 12.82 5.25 5.71
C VAL A 182 11.62 4.65 6.44
N GLU A 183 11.75 4.36 7.73
CA GLU A 183 10.66 3.76 8.51
C GLU A 183 9.50 4.76 8.68
N ALA A 184 8.28 4.24 8.81
CA ALA A 184 7.07 5.05 8.98
C ALA A 184 6.75 5.34 10.46
N ASP A 185 7.75 5.22 11.34
CA ASP A 185 7.60 5.31 12.81
C ASP A 185 7.70 6.75 13.35
N GLY A 186 8.07 7.71 12.50
CA GLY A 186 8.11 9.12 12.84
C GLY A 186 8.52 10.02 11.69
N ILE A 187 8.78 11.27 12.05
CA ILE A 187 9.40 12.27 11.20
C ILE A 187 10.86 12.37 11.62
N TYR A 188 11.77 12.43 10.66
CA TYR A 188 13.19 12.57 10.92
C TYR A 188 13.65 14.00 10.66
N VAL A 189 14.58 14.48 11.48
CA VAL A 189 15.20 15.80 11.32
C VAL A 189 16.70 15.62 11.18
N ALA A 190 17.25 16.01 10.03
CA ALA A 190 18.68 16.06 9.79
C ALA A 190 19.22 17.46 10.06
N ALA A 191 20.26 17.55 10.88
CA ALA A 191 21.01 18.80 11.05
C ALA A 191 22.11 18.90 9.99
N LEU A 192 22.17 20.03 9.28
CA LEU A 192 23.20 20.25 8.25
C LEU A 192 24.58 20.60 8.83
N ASP A 193 24.60 20.93 10.12
CA ASP A 193 25.78 21.33 10.87
C ASP A 193 25.73 20.74 12.30
N ARG A 194 26.65 19.82 12.61
CA ARG A 194 26.76 19.20 13.94
C ARG A 194 27.04 20.22 15.04
N ALA A 195 27.74 21.31 14.73
CA ALA A 195 28.13 22.28 15.75
C ALA A 195 26.98 23.24 16.13
N SER A 196 25.92 23.30 15.32
CA SER A 196 24.75 24.15 15.55
C SER A 196 23.44 23.36 15.69
N ILE A 197 23.54 22.11 16.18
CA ILE A 197 22.35 21.30 16.51
C ILE A 197 21.51 22.02 17.58
N PRO A 198 20.20 22.23 17.33
CA PRO A 198 19.29 22.80 18.31
C PRO A 198 19.25 21.97 19.62
N PRO A 199 19.24 22.62 20.80
CA PRO A 199 19.22 21.94 22.09
C PRO A 199 18.16 20.82 22.21
N GLY A 200 16.96 21.02 21.67
CA GLY A 200 15.89 20.03 21.71
C GLY A 200 16.21 18.75 20.94
N LEU A 201 16.92 18.85 19.81
CA LEU A 201 17.38 17.67 19.05
C LEU A 201 18.56 16.98 19.73
N ALA A 202 19.45 17.75 20.38
CA ALA A 202 20.60 17.20 21.09
C ALA A 202 20.23 16.28 22.26
N LEU A 203 18.99 16.36 22.75
CA LEU A 203 18.43 15.46 23.77
C LEU A 203 17.93 14.12 23.21
N LEU A 204 17.77 14.01 21.89
CA LEU A 204 17.30 12.80 21.23
C LEU A 204 18.47 11.89 20.82
N GLU A 205 18.19 10.59 20.76
CA GLU A 205 19.16 9.63 20.24
C GLU A 205 19.32 9.79 18.71
N GLU A 206 20.57 9.76 18.25
CA GLU A 206 20.89 9.83 16.82
C GLU A 206 20.41 8.55 16.12
N SER A 207 19.66 8.73 15.04
CA SER A 207 19.12 7.66 14.21
C SER A 207 20.17 7.09 13.26
N SER A 208 20.07 5.80 12.97
CA SER A 208 20.88 5.08 11.97
C SER A 208 20.65 5.52 10.52
N VAL A 209 19.69 6.41 10.26
CA VAL A 209 19.46 6.98 8.92
C VAL A 209 20.56 7.97 8.53
N GLY A 210 21.15 8.66 9.52
CA GLY A 210 22.16 9.70 9.30
C GLY A 210 23.55 9.15 8.97
N ASN A 211 24.52 10.05 8.92
CA ASN A 211 25.94 9.72 8.83
C ASN A 211 26.80 10.66 9.68
N LYS A 212 28.12 10.46 9.68
CA LYS A 212 29.08 11.28 10.46
C LYS A 212 29.01 12.79 10.15
N HIS A 213 28.52 13.21 8.99
CA HIS A 213 28.41 14.62 8.61
C HIS A 213 27.02 15.21 8.85
N PHE A 214 25.98 14.40 8.68
CA PHE A 214 24.58 14.79 8.78
C PHE A 214 23.87 13.88 9.78
N PRO A 215 23.92 14.20 11.09
CA PRO A 215 23.16 13.44 12.09
C PRO A 215 21.66 13.60 11.83
N CYS A 216 20.93 12.52 12.04
CA CYS A 216 19.47 12.49 11.90
C CYS A 216 18.85 12.11 13.24
N TYR A 217 17.73 12.73 13.59
CA TYR A 217 17.01 12.50 14.84
C TYR A 217 15.58 12.06 14.53
N ARG A 218 15.10 11.01 15.20
CA ARG A 218 13.73 10.52 15.03
C ARG A 218 12.79 11.23 15.99
N CYS A 219 11.78 11.90 15.46
CA CYS A 219 10.65 12.45 16.19
C CYS A 219 9.42 11.56 15.98
N PRO A 220 8.96 10.78 16.97
CA PRO A 220 7.86 9.85 16.79
C PRO A 220 6.56 10.58 16.43
N TRP A 221 5.67 9.90 15.69
CA TRP A 221 4.35 10.44 15.36
C TRP A 221 3.51 10.78 16.58
N VAL A 222 3.57 9.92 17.60
CA VAL A 222 2.92 10.13 18.91
C VAL A 222 4.03 10.38 19.93
N PRO A 223 4.10 11.57 20.54
CA PRO A 223 5.01 11.82 21.65
C PRO A 223 4.74 10.85 22.80
N SER A 224 5.79 10.35 23.45
CA SER A 224 5.65 9.46 24.60
C SER A 224 5.04 10.20 25.78
N ASP A 225 3.75 10.03 26.04
CA ASP A 225 3.17 10.37 27.34
C ASP A 225 3.58 9.28 28.35
N ASN A 226 3.91 9.69 29.58
CA ASN A 226 4.43 8.86 30.68
C ASN A 226 3.48 7.72 31.16
N GLN A 227 2.44 7.31 30.42
CA GLN A 227 1.47 6.30 30.85
C GLN A 227 0.98 5.40 29.69
N GLY A 228 1.34 4.11 29.71
CA GLY A 228 0.63 3.04 28.99
C GLY A 228 1.31 2.47 27.75
N ALA A 229 0.71 1.39 27.22
CA ALA A 229 1.24 0.55 26.14
C ALA A 229 1.56 1.34 24.86
N THR A 230 2.74 1.06 24.27
CA THR A 230 3.19 1.65 23.01
C THR A 230 2.24 1.27 21.88
N PRO A 231 1.66 2.23 21.14
CA PRO A 231 0.69 1.92 20.10
C PRO A 231 1.35 1.25 18.90
N SER A 232 0.66 0.28 18.30
CA SER A 232 1.12 -0.43 17.09
C SER A 232 1.09 0.46 15.85
N LEU A 233 0.22 1.47 15.84
CA LEU A 233 0.22 2.57 14.88
C LEU A 233 -0.02 3.89 15.61
N SER A 234 0.45 4.98 15.03
CA SER A 234 0.18 6.34 15.51
C SER A 234 -1.31 6.72 15.55
N LEU A 235 -2.18 5.88 14.96
CA LEU A 235 -3.62 6.07 14.86
C LEU A 235 -4.40 5.45 16.02
N GLY A 236 -3.75 4.65 16.89
CA GLY A 236 -4.40 4.06 18.06
C GLY A 236 -3.80 2.71 18.47
N VAL A 237 -4.33 2.15 19.55
CA VAL A 237 -4.01 0.80 20.04
C VAL A 237 -5.14 -0.14 19.68
N LEU A 238 -4.83 -1.37 19.26
CA LEU A 238 -5.84 -2.40 19.03
C LEU A 238 -6.57 -2.74 20.34
N ASN A 239 -7.90 -2.80 20.30
CA ASN A 239 -8.73 -3.12 21.45
C ASN A 239 -8.40 -4.53 22.00
N GLN A 240 -7.99 -4.57 23.28
CA GLN A 240 -7.52 -5.77 23.98
C GLN A 240 -8.62 -6.49 24.78
N VAL A 241 -9.83 -5.94 24.84
CA VAL A 241 -10.95 -6.58 25.56
C VAL A 241 -11.24 -7.92 24.86
N VAL A 242 -11.73 -8.91 25.61
CA VAL A 242 -12.21 -10.21 25.12
C VAL A 242 -13.66 -10.42 25.56
N PRO A 243 -14.50 -11.17 24.81
CA PRO A 243 -15.91 -11.28 25.13
C PRO A 243 -16.12 -12.20 26.33
N THR A 244 -16.87 -11.73 27.32
CA THR A 244 -17.26 -12.50 28.54
C THR A 244 -18.65 -13.11 28.44
N THR A 245 -19.44 -12.66 27.47
CA THR A 245 -20.81 -13.13 27.20
C THR A 245 -20.93 -13.58 25.74
N PRO A 246 -21.91 -14.42 25.40
CA PRO A 246 -22.22 -14.75 24.02
C PRO A 246 -22.47 -13.47 23.21
N TRP A 247 -21.95 -13.42 21.99
CA TRP A 247 -22.04 -12.27 21.11
C TRP A 247 -22.42 -12.71 19.70
N SER A 248 -22.97 -11.78 18.93
CA SER A 248 -23.38 -12.01 17.54
C SER A 248 -23.02 -10.80 16.69
N LEU A 249 -22.38 -11.07 15.55
CA LEU A 249 -22.11 -10.10 14.49
C LEU A 249 -22.98 -10.46 13.28
N ASN A 250 -23.94 -9.58 12.97
CA ASN A 250 -24.98 -9.77 11.95
C ASN A 250 -25.31 -8.45 11.22
N LEU A 251 -26.28 -8.48 10.29
CA LEU A 251 -26.63 -7.32 9.44
C LEU A 251 -27.13 -6.10 10.23
N SER A 252 -27.66 -6.31 11.43
CA SER A 252 -28.17 -5.24 12.30
C SER A 252 -27.12 -4.70 13.29
N SER A 253 -25.94 -5.33 13.37
CA SER A 253 -24.84 -4.88 14.21
C SER A 253 -24.42 -3.46 13.86
N ASP A 254 -24.15 -2.66 14.88
CA ASP A 254 -23.77 -1.26 14.71
C ASP A 254 -22.42 -1.12 13.99
N SER A 255 -21.51 -2.06 14.20
CA SER A 255 -20.24 -2.18 13.49
C SER A 255 -20.38 -2.24 11.97
N VAL A 256 -21.42 -2.89 11.43
CA VAL A 256 -21.70 -2.92 9.98
C VAL A 256 -22.14 -1.54 9.47
N ARG A 257 -22.97 -0.82 10.25
CA ARG A 257 -23.37 0.56 9.91
C ARG A 257 -22.20 1.54 10.00
N GLN A 258 -21.39 1.44 11.05
CA GLN A 258 -20.22 2.30 11.24
C GLN A 258 -19.18 2.06 10.13
N LEU A 259 -18.94 0.79 9.76
CA LEU A 259 -18.06 0.46 8.63
C LEU A 259 -18.56 1.12 7.32
N GLU A 260 -19.85 1.00 7.01
CA GLU A 260 -20.43 1.63 5.83
C GLU A 260 -20.22 3.14 5.82
N GLN A 261 -20.46 3.82 6.96
CA GLN A 261 -20.28 5.26 7.10
C GLN A 261 -18.82 5.69 6.90
N HIS A 262 -17.88 5.01 7.56
CA HIS A 262 -16.46 5.29 7.39
C HIS A 262 -15.98 5.03 5.96
N MET A 263 -16.45 3.96 5.32
CA MET A 263 -16.14 3.66 3.92
C MET A 263 -16.69 4.72 2.97
N ILE A 264 -17.92 5.22 3.19
CA ILE A 264 -18.48 6.33 2.41
C ILE A 264 -17.61 7.59 2.55
N GLN A 265 -17.25 7.98 3.78
CA GLN A 265 -16.41 9.15 4.04
C GLN A 265 -15.04 9.02 3.37
N SER A 266 -14.38 7.88 3.56
CA SER A 266 -13.10 7.55 2.95
C SER A 266 -13.15 7.62 1.42
N LEU A 267 -14.18 7.04 0.81
CA LEU A 267 -14.34 7.00 -0.64
C LEU A 267 -14.67 8.38 -1.23
N ARG A 268 -15.51 9.20 -0.58
CA ARG A 268 -15.86 10.54 -1.10
C ARG A 268 -14.62 11.41 -1.32
N LEU A 269 -13.70 11.43 -0.35
CA LEU A 269 -12.42 12.16 -0.46
C LEU A 269 -11.58 11.65 -1.64
N ARG A 270 -11.61 10.34 -1.88
CA ARG A 270 -10.80 9.64 -2.89
C ARG A 270 -11.46 9.54 -4.27
N LEU A 271 -12.71 9.99 -4.45
CA LEU A 271 -13.47 9.80 -5.68
C LEU A 271 -13.97 11.09 -6.33
N LEU A 272 -14.49 12.05 -5.56
CA LEU A 272 -15.27 13.17 -6.13
C LEU A 272 -14.43 14.19 -6.90
N ASN A 273 -13.16 14.35 -6.54
CA ASN A 273 -12.27 15.39 -7.08
C ASN A 273 -11.12 14.81 -7.93
N ILE A 274 -11.34 13.69 -8.62
CA ILE A 274 -10.34 13.17 -9.58
C ILE A 274 -10.32 14.08 -10.82
N PRO A 275 -9.16 14.66 -11.18
CA PRO A 275 -9.06 15.49 -12.37
C PRO A 275 -9.25 14.66 -13.64
N ASP A 276 -9.63 15.34 -14.72
CA ASP A 276 -9.71 14.71 -16.03
C ASP A 276 -8.31 14.26 -16.49
N PRO A 277 -8.15 13.05 -17.06
CA PRO A 277 -6.87 12.61 -17.59
C PRO A 277 -6.51 13.43 -18.85
N PRO A 278 -5.21 13.71 -19.09
CA PRO A 278 -4.79 14.64 -20.15
C PRO A 278 -5.01 14.15 -21.58
N ARG A 279 -5.33 12.87 -21.79
CA ARG A 279 -5.59 12.28 -23.12
C ARG A 279 -7.08 12.08 -23.42
N SER A 280 -7.97 12.64 -22.61
CA SER A 280 -9.41 12.39 -22.72
C SER A 280 -10.07 13.17 -23.87
N GLU A 281 -9.86 12.70 -25.10
CA GLU A 281 -10.53 13.19 -26.31
C GLU A 281 -11.74 12.29 -26.62
N GLY A 282 -12.75 12.29 -25.74
CA GLY A 282 -13.96 11.48 -25.95
C GLY A 282 -15.11 11.80 -24.99
N PRO A 283 -16.35 11.40 -25.33
CA PRO A 283 -17.54 11.66 -24.49
C PRO A 283 -17.59 10.80 -23.21
N ALA A 284 -16.77 9.75 -23.14
CA ALA A 284 -16.69 8.82 -22.02
C ALA A 284 -15.33 8.94 -21.32
N LYS A 285 -15.28 9.70 -20.22
CA LYS A 285 -14.05 9.89 -19.44
C LYS A 285 -13.91 8.78 -18.39
N VAL A 286 -12.81 8.04 -18.42
CA VAL A 286 -12.45 7.11 -17.34
C VAL A 286 -11.44 7.80 -16.42
N LYS A 287 -11.93 8.24 -15.26
CA LYS A 287 -11.09 8.87 -14.23
C LYS A 287 -10.55 7.89 -13.21
N LEU A 288 -11.32 6.83 -12.97
CA LEU A 288 -11.10 5.85 -11.92
C LEU A 288 -10.91 4.46 -12.54
N ALA A 289 -9.89 3.77 -12.09
CA ALA A 289 -9.79 2.34 -12.23
C ALA A 289 -9.67 1.67 -10.85
N ILE A 290 -9.98 0.38 -10.78
CA ILE A 290 -9.92 -0.43 -9.56
C ILE A 290 -9.04 -1.63 -9.85
N LEU A 291 -8.04 -1.89 -9.01
CA LEU A 291 -7.28 -3.15 -9.04
C LEU A 291 -8.21 -4.28 -8.62
N PHE A 292 -8.66 -5.09 -9.58
CA PHE A 292 -9.88 -5.89 -9.46
C PHE A 292 -9.62 -7.38 -9.71
N SER A 293 -9.45 -8.13 -8.62
CA SER A 293 -9.40 -9.61 -8.63
C SER A 293 -10.80 -10.24 -8.56
N GLY A 294 -11.84 -9.44 -8.31
CA GLY A 294 -13.19 -9.90 -7.99
C GLY A 294 -13.37 -10.38 -6.54
N GLY A 295 -12.29 -10.38 -5.73
CA GLY A 295 -12.40 -10.69 -4.31
C GLY A 295 -13.21 -9.64 -3.54
N LEU A 296 -13.68 -10.03 -2.35
CA LEU A 296 -14.52 -9.21 -1.45
C LEU A 296 -14.10 -7.73 -1.39
N ASP A 297 -12.82 -7.49 -1.15
CA ASP A 297 -12.31 -6.16 -0.80
C ASP A 297 -12.47 -5.18 -1.96
N CYS A 298 -11.99 -5.54 -3.16
CA CYS A 298 -12.08 -4.70 -4.36
C CYS A 298 -13.51 -4.63 -4.92
N ALA A 299 -14.32 -5.67 -4.73
CA ALA A 299 -15.70 -5.70 -5.18
C ALA A 299 -16.61 -4.79 -4.34
N VAL A 300 -16.39 -4.70 -3.02
CA VAL A 300 -17.07 -3.72 -2.18
C VAL A 300 -16.68 -2.28 -2.58
N LEU A 301 -15.39 -2.03 -2.86
CA LEU A 301 -14.96 -0.71 -3.36
C LEU A 301 -15.64 -0.35 -4.68
N ALA A 302 -15.70 -1.28 -5.64
CA ALA A 302 -16.40 -1.07 -6.90
C ALA A 302 -17.88 -0.78 -6.67
N ARG A 303 -18.55 -1.61 -5.88
CA ARG A 303 -19.97 -1.44 -5.54
C ARG A 303 -20.25 -0.08 -4.91
N MET A 304 -19.47 0.37 -3.93
CA MET A 304 -19.69 1.65 -3.27
C MET A 304 -19.29 2.85 -4.16
N ALA A 305 -18.30 2.69 -5.04
CA ALA A 305 -17.94 3.73 -6.02
C ALA A 305 -19.09 4.05 -6.99
N HIS A 306 -19.92 3.05 -7.31
CA HIS A 306 -21.13 3.27 -8.12
C HIS A 306 -22.10 4.28 -7.50
N ASP A 307 -22.30 4.24 -6.18
CA ASP A 307 -23.25 5.12 -5.47
C ASP A 307 -22.73 6.56 -5.33
N ILE A 308 -21.41 6.73 -5.37
CA ILE A 308 -20.76 8.03 -5.15
C ILE A 308 -20.55 8.78 -6.47
N LEU A 309 -20.16 8.08 -7.54
CA LEU A 309 -19.80 8.71 -8.81
C LEU A 309 -21.04 8.97 -9.69
N PRO A 310 -21.05 10.04 -10.51
CA PRO A 310 -22.12 10.27 -11.49
C PRO A 310 -22.25 9.11 -12.49
N LEU A 311 -23.46 8.61 -12.76
CA LEU A 311 -23.70 7.41 -13.62
C LEU A 311 -23.04 7.44 -15.01
N LYS A 312 -22.84 8.63 -15.58
CA LYS A 312 -22.18 8.84 -16.87
C LYS A 312 -20.69 8.47 -16.88
N GLU A 313 -20.04 8.47 -15.72
CA GLU A 313 -18.63 8.14 -15.58
C GLU A 313 -18.43 6.63 -15.66
N GLN A 314 -17.45 6.19 -16.43
CA GLN A 314 -17.13 4.77 -16.52
C GLN A 314 -16.09 4.40 -15.48
N ILE A 315 -16.09 3.15 -15.04
CA ILE A 315 -15.11 2.62 -14.09
C ILE A 315 -14.42 1.42 -14.71
N ASP A 316 -13.10 1.45 -14.72
CA ASP A 316 -12.30 0.35 -15.23
C ASP A 316 -11.97 -0.62 -14.09
N LEU A 317 -12.14 -1.91 -14.36
CA LEU A 317 -11.79 -3.00 -13.47
C LEU A 317 -10.56 -3.70 -14.04
N LEU A 318 -9.40 -3.42 -13.47
CA LEU A 318 -8.11 -3.92 -13.96
C LEU A 318 -7.86 -5.31 -13.38
N ASN A 319 -7.94 -6.33 -14.22
CA ASN A 319 -7.71 -7.73 -13.86
C ASN A 319 -6.48 -8.27 -14.58
N VAL A 320 -5.64 -9.02 -13.87
CA VAL A 320 -4.40 -9.59 -14.43
C VAL A 320 -4.35 -11.10 -14.26
N ALA A 321 -3.87 -11.79 -15.30
CA ALA A 321 -3.67 -13.22 -15.30
C ALA A 321 -2.35 -13.56 -16.01
N PHE A 322 -1.56 -14.44 -15.40
CA PHE A 322 -0.26 -14.84 -15.93
C PHE A 322 -0.30 -16.25 -16.51
N GLU A 323 0.39 -16.44 -17.62
CA GLU A 323 0.73 -17.76 -18.09
C GLU A 323 1.79 -18.35 -17.16
N ASN A 324 1.40 -19.34 -16.37
CA ASN A 324 2.33 -20.03 -15.47
C ASN A 324 2.74 -21.38 -16.08
N PRO A 325 4.00 -21.54 -16.51
CA PRO A 325 4.46 -22.75 -17.20
C PRO A 325 4.20 -24.03 -16.41
N ARG A 326 4.29 -23.99 -15.07
CA ARG A 326 4.03 -25.17 -14.22
C ARG A 326 2.58 -25.60 -14.25
N VAL A 327 1.66 -24.64 -14.23
CA VAL A 327 0.23 -24.92 -14.27
C VAL A 327 -0.15 -25.46 -15.64
N VAL A 328 0.40 -24.88 -16.71
CA VAL A 328 0.21 -25.34 -18.09
C VAL A 328 0.79 -26.75 -18.31
N LEU A 329 1.96 -27.04 -17.75
CA LEU A 329 2.56 -28.39 -17.82
C LEU A 329 1.76 -29.41 -16.99
N ALA A 330 1.28 -29.02 -15.81
CA ALA A 330 0.46 -29.89 -14.97
C ALA A 330 -0.90 -30.23 -15.60
N SER A 331 -1.52 -29.28 -16.32
CA SER A 331 -2.80 -29.53 -17.02
C SER A 331 -2.66 -30.45 -18.22
N LYS A 332 -1.45 -30.64 -18.75
CA LYS A 332 -1.15 -31.57 -19.86
C LYS A 332 -0.85 -33.00 -19.38
N GLN A 333 -0.69 -33.23 -18.07
CA GLN A 333 -0.41 -34.57 -17.52
C GLN A 333 -1.72 -35.28 -17.11
N PRO A 334 -1.85 -36.60 -17.33
CA PRO A 334 -3.02 -37.35 -16.88
C PRO A 334 -3.11 -37.35 -15.34
N PRO A 335 -4.33 -37.32 -14.77
CA PRO A 335 -4.51 -37.25 -13.32
C PRO A 335 -3.86 -38.46 -12.63
N LYS A 336 -2.95 -38.20 -11.68
CA LYS A 336 -2.30 -39.27 -10.90
C LYS A 336 -3.30 -39.86 -9.90
N VAL A 337 -3.63 -41.14 -10.04
CA VAL A 337 -4.43 -41.90 -9.08
C VAL A 337 -3.68 -41.99 -7.75
N LYS A 338 -4.21 -41.37 -6.68
CA LYS A 338 -3.63 -41.48 -5.34
C LYS A 338 -3.92 -42.87 -4.76
N GLN A 339 -2.90 -43.72 -4.63
CA GLN A 339 -2.99 -44.93 -3.81
C GLN A 339 -3.06 -44.54 -2.31
N GLN A 340 -4.06 -45.06 -1.60
CA GLN A 340 -4.24 -44.86 -0.16
C GLN A 340 -3.05 -45.47 0.62
N ARG A 341 -2.35 -44.66 1.41
CA ARG A 341 -1.33 -45.15 2.35
C ARG A 341 -2.01 -45.80 3.56
N LYS A 342 -1.72 -47.09 3.82
CA LYS A 342 -2.13 -47.84 5.01
C LYS A 342 -1.52 -47.23 6.29
N ALA A 343 -2.35 -47.11 7.32
CA ALA A 343 -1.95 -46.70 8.67
C ALA A 343 -1.02 -47.75 9.33
N ARG A 344 -0.01 -47.31 10.09
CA ARG A 344 0.76 -48.15 11.02
C ARG A 344 0.56 -47.64 12.45
N GLN A 345 0.23 -48.56 13.35
CA GLN A 345 0.00 -48.37 14.79
C GLN A 345 1.32 -48.30 15.59
N GLY A 346 1.36 -47.35 16.54
CA GLY A 346 1.93 -47.34 17.91
C GLY A 346 3.27 -47.98 18.27
N ARG A 347 4.10 -47.22 19.02
CA ARG A 347 4.62 -47.57 20.37
C ARG A 347 5.29 -46.38 21.08
N ASP A 348 5.17 -46.40 22.40
CA ASP A 348 5.40 -45.35 23.39
C ASP A 348 6.87 -45.11 23.85
N GLN A 349 7.04 -43.90 24.42
CA GLN A 349 7.77 -43.50 25.65
C GLN A 349 9.31 -43.24 25.73
N LEU A 350 9.59 -42.01 26.20
CA LEU A 350 10.54 -41.52 27.23
C LEU A 350 11.86 -40.77 26.86
N ASP A 351 11.97 -39.61 27.54
CA ASP A 351 13.11 -38.84 28.07
C ASP A 351 13.88 -37.73 27.28
N ILE A 352 13.57 -36.49 27.69
CA ILE A 352 14.40 -35.41 28.32
C ILE A 352 15.60 -34.75 27.56
N LEU A 353 15.51 -33.39 27.55
CA LEU A 353 16.52 -32.31 27.38
C LEU A 353 17.20 -32.07 26.01
N GLY A 354 17.03 -30.86 25.48
CA GLY A 354 17.89 -30.26 24.45
C GLY A 354 17.20 -29.15 23.64
N GLU A 355 17.79 -27.95 23.68
CA GLU A 355 17.47 -26.79 22.85
C GLU A 355 17.43 -27.10 21.33
N ALA A 356 16.70 -26.27 20.58
CA ALA A 356 16.90 -25.90 19.16
C ALA A 356 15.68 -26.08 18.22
N VAL A 357 15.32 -24.95 17.59
CA VAL A 357 14.80 -24.79 16.23
C VAL A 357 13.46 -25.48 15.91
N ALA A 358 12.40 -24.66 15.94
CA ALA A 358 11.08 -25.02 15.44
C ALA A 358 11.13 -25.34 13.93
N LYS A 359 11.14 -26.64 13.61
CA LYS A 359 10.81 -27.16 12.28
C LYS A 359 9.31 -27.05 12.05
N GLU A 360 8.92 -26.20 11.10
CA GLU A 360 7.58 -26.21 10.52
C GLU A 360 7.33 -27.55 9.80
N ASN A 361 6.42 -28.36 10.34
CA ASN A 361 5.72 -29.39 9.58
C ASN A 361 4.43 -28.78 9.00
N PRO A 362 4.25 -28.69 7.67
CA PRO A 362 2.98 -28.29 7.10
C PRO A 362 2.01 -29.48 7.10
N LEU A 363 1.25 -29.62 8.19
CA LEU A 363 0.05 -30.45 8.24
C LEU A 363 -1.15 -29.55 7.94
N GLY A 364 -1.64 -29.65 6.71
CA GLY A 364 -2.76 -28.87 6.19
C GLY A 364 -2.91 -29.09 4.70
N GLY A 365 -3.07 -30.35 4.29
CA GLY A 365 -3.37 -30.69 2.91
C GLY A 365 -4.75 -30.18 2.54
N THR A 366 -4.81 -29.05 1.86
CA THR A 366 -5.98 -28.69 1.03
C THR A 366 -6.25 -29.85 0.06
N PRO A 367 -7.51 -30.31 -0.10
CA PRO A 367 -7.80 -31.33 -1.09
C PRO A 367 -7.37 -30.85 -2.48
N PRO A 368 -6.88 -31.74 -3.36
CA PRO A 368 -6.53 -31.36 -4.72
C PRO A 368 -7.80 -30.86 -5.40
N VAL A 369 -7.77 -29.60 -5.84
CA VAL A 369 -8.80 -29.04 -6.72
C VAL A 369 -8.86 -29.96 -7.94
N VAL A 370 -9.99 -30.64 -8.12
CA VAL A 370 -10.29 -31.36 -9.34
C VAL A 370 -10.61 -30.29 -10.38
N CYS A 371 -9.62 -29.96 -11.21
CA CYS A 371 -9.86 -29.16 -12.40
C CYS A 371 -10.80 -29.94 -13.33
N PRO A 372 -11.87 -29.34 -13.87
CA PRO A 372 -12.68 -29.96 -14.91
C PRO A 372 -11.82 -30.35 -16.12
N PRO A 373 -12.17 -31.40 -16.87
CA PRO A 373 -11.45 -31.77 -18.09
C PRO A 373 -11.55 -30.64 -19.10
N VAL A 374 -10.39 -30.20 -19.60
CA VAL A 374 -10.23 -29.06 -20.50
C VAL A 374 -10.82 -29.38 -21.88
N GLY A 375 -11.94 -28.73 -22.21
CA GLY A 375 -12.30 -28.46 -23.60
C GLY A 375 -11.74 -27.09 -23.97
N VAL A 376 -10.68 -27.08 -24.77
CA VAL A 376 -10.04 -25.93 -25.48
C VAL A 376 -10.39 -24.53 -24.96
N ASP A 377 -9.72 -24.00 -23.92
CA ASP A 377 -9.91 -22.60 -23.50
C ASP A 377 -8.66 -22.02 -22.80
N SER A 378 -8.34 -20.77 -23.12
CA SER A 378 -7.15 -19.99 -22.74
C SER A 378 -6.59 -20.23 -21.31
N PRO A 379 -5.26 -20.37 -21.10
CA PRO A 379 -4.65 -20.52 -19.77
C PRO A 379 -4.94 -19.33 -18.83
N PHE A 380 -5.26 -18.18 -19.40
CA PHE A 380 -5.64 -16.97 -18.68
C PHE A 380 -7.07 -17.02 -18.15
N GLU A 381 -8.01 -17.62 -18.88
CA GLU A 381 -9.42 -17.72 -18.44
C GLU A 381 -9.60 -18.74 -17.31
N ALA A 382 -8.76 -19.77 -17.27
CA ALA A 382 -8.68 -20.69 -16.13
C ALA A 382 -8.00 -20.06 -14.88
N CYS A 383 -7.48 -18.83 -14.98
CA CYS A 383 -6.84 -18.14 -13.86
C CYS A 383 -7.88 -17.85 -12.76
N PRO A 384 -7.61 -18.22 -11.49
CA PRO A 384 -8.62 -18.08 -10.44
C PRO A 384 -9.14 -16.65 -10.23
N ASP A 385 -8.27 -15.63 -10.29
CA ASP A 385 -8.70 -14.23 -10.18
C ASP A 385 -9.42 -13.73 -11.44
N ARG A 386 -9.19 -14.35 -12.60
CA ARG A 386 -9.99 -14.06 -13.81
C ARG A 386 -11.42 -14.57 -13.65
N MET A 387 -11.57 -15.81 -13.19
CA MET A 387 -12.88 -16.43 -12.93
C MET A 387 -13.67 -15.65 -11.88
N THR A 388 -13.04 -15.36 -10.73
CA THR A 388 -13.67 -14.58 -9.66
C THR A 388 -13.98 -13.15 -10.12
N GLY A 389 -13.08 -12.52 -10.89
CA GLY A 389 -13.30 -11.21 -11.51
C GLY A 389 -14.55 -11.17 -12.41
N ARG A 390 -14.72 -12.15 -13.31
CA ARG A 390 -15.92 -12.21 -14.18
C ARG A 390 -17.20 -12.46 -13.39
N SER A 391 -17.15 -13.32 -12.37
CA SER A 391 -18.30 -13.57 -11.49
C SER A 391 -18.73 -12.30 -10.77
N ALA A 392 -17.78 -11.57 -10.16
CA ALA A 392 -18.03 -10.32 -9.48
C ALA A 392 -18.50 -9.21 -10.43
N LEU A 393 -17.97 -9.12 -11.66
CA LEU A 393 -18.45 -8.20 -12.69
C LEU A 393 -19.92 -8.47 -13.05
N LYS A 394 -20.30 -9.74 -13.21
CA LYS A 394 -21.69 -10.13 -13.50
C LYS A 394 -22.63 -9.68 -12.39
N GLU A 395 -22.24 -9.88 -11.13
CA GLU A 395 -23.02 -9.42 -9.98
C GLU A 395 -23.07 -7.88 -9.91
N LEU A 396 -21.94 -7.18 -10.12
CA LEU A 396 -21.90 -5.72 -10.19
C LEU A 396 -22.85 -5.16 -11.25
N ARG A 397 -22.88 -5.74 -12.45
CA ARG A 397 -23.81 -5.30 -13.51
C ARG A 397 -25.29 -5.46 -13.12
N GLN A 398 -25.61 -6.44 -12.27
CA GLN A 398 -26.96 -6.65 -11.76
C GLN A 398 -27.34 -5.65 -10.66
N VAL A 399 -26.44 -5.40 -9.70
CA VAL A 399 -26.75 -4.54 -8.53
C VAL A 399 -26.46 -3.06 -8.76
N CYS A 400 -25.69 -2.72 -9.80
CA CYS A 400 -25.33 -1.36 -10.19
C CYS A 400 -25.84 -1.03 -11.62
N PRO A 401 -27.17 -1.05 -11.86
CA PRO A 401 -27.71 -0.84 -13.20
C PRO A 401 -27.32 0.53 -13.76
N GLY A 402 -27.11 0.59 -15.08
CA GLY A 402 -26.78 1.83 -15.80
C GLY A 402 -25.31 2.27 -15.74
N ARG A 403 -24.48 1.68 -14.87
CA ARG A 403 -23.04 1.92 -14.86
C ARG A 403 -22.34 1.11 -15.96
N LYS A 404 -21.43 1.77 -16.67
CA LYS A 404 -20.50 1.09 -17.58
C LYS A 404 -19.25 0.66 -16.80
N TRP A 405 -19.04 -0.65 -16.76
CA TRP A 405 -17.87 -1.30 -16.16
C TRP A 405 -17.00 -1.85 -17.28
N ASN A 406 -15.79 -1.32 -17.45
CA ASN A 406 -14.85 -1.84 -18.43
C ASN A 406 -13.95 -2.86 -17.73
N PHE A 407 -14.16 -4.13 -18.00
CA PHE A 407 -13.30 -5.18 -17.46
C PHE A 407 -12.06 -5.32 -18.34
N VAL A 408 -10.93 -4.84 -17.84
CA VAL A 408 -9.65 -4.79 -18.57
C VAL A 408 -8.83 -6.03 -18.23
N GLU A 409 -8.61 -6.85 -19.23
CA GLU A 409 -8.03 -8.17 -19.17
C GLU A 409 -6.55 -8.14 -19.54
N ALA A 410 -5.67 -7.96 -18.55
CA ALA A 410 -4.24 -8.06 -18.73
C ALA A 410 -3.80 -9.54 -18.71
N ASN A 411 -3.67 -10.13 -19.89
CA ASN A 411 -3.15 -11.48 -20.09
C ASN A 411 -1.64 -11.40 -20.33
N ILE A 412 -0.83 -11.89 -19.39
CA ILE A 412 0.64 -11.74 -19.43
C ILE A 412 1.29 -13.08 -19.76
N PRO A 413 1.79 -13.26 -20.99
CA PRO A 413 2.61 -14.42 -21.35
C PRO A 413 3.86 -14.52 -20.47
N TYR A 414 4.35 -15.74 -20.28
CA TYR A 414 5.52 -15.96 -19.43
C TYR A 414 6.77 -15.21 -19.95
N GLU A 415 6.97 -15.22 -21.26
CA GLU A 415 8.09 -14.50 -21.90
C GLU A 415 8.01 -12.98 -21.67
N GLU A 416 6.81 -12.40 -21.68
CA GLU A 416 6.62 -10.98 -21.37
C GLU A 416 6.93 -10.68 -19.90
N PHE A 417 6.56 -11.57 -18.97
CA PHE A 417 6.97 -11.40 -17.58
C PHE A 417 8.51 -11.42 -17.43
N LEU A 418 9.20 -12.33 -18.15
CA LEU A 418 10.65 -12.44 -18.09
C LEU A 418 11.37 -11.18 -18.60
N THR A 419 10.86 -10.53 -19.67
CA THR A 419 11.47 -9.28 -20.18
C THR A 419 11.34 -8.12 -19.20
N HIS A 420 10.32 -8.15 -18.32
CA HIS A 420 10.12 -7.14 -17.27
C HIS A 420 10.69 -7.55 -15.90
N ARG A 421 11.16 -8.78 -15.72
CA ARG A 421 11.56 -9.32 -14.40
C ARG A 421 12.61 -8.43 -13.72
N SER A 422 13.71 -8.11 -14.39
CA SER A 422 14.80 -7.28 -13.82
C SER A 422 14.31 -5.90 -13.41
N LYS A 423 13.43 -5.30 -14.23
CA LYS A 423 12.80 -4.01 -13.93
C LYS A 423 11.92 -4.10 -12.68
N VAL A 424 11.08 -5.12 -12.54
CA VAL A 424 10.24 -5.27 -11.34
C VAL A 424 11.10 -5.45 -10.10
N ILE A 425 12.19 -6.23 -10.18
CA ILE A 425 13.15 -6.42 -9.09
C ILE A 425 13.77 -5.08 -8.65
N SER A 426 14.20 -4.24 -9.60
CA SER A 426 14.78 -2.93 -9.26
C SER A 426 13.74 -1.97 -8.65
N LEU A 427 12.48 -2.04 -9.08
CA LEU A 427 11.39 -1.24 -8.50
C LEU A 427 11.10 -1.62 -7.04
N ILE A 428 11.17 -2.90 -6.67
CA ILE A 428 10.75 -3.34 -5.33
C ILE A 428 11.82 -3.24 -4.26
N TYR A 429 13.09 -3.14 -4.66
CA TYR A 429 14.22 -2.98 -3.76
C TYR A 429 13.96 -1.87 -2.71
N PRO A 430 14.31 -2.05 -1.42
CA PRO A 430 15.17 -3.10 -0.83
C PRO A 430 14.50 -4.46 -0.60
N HIS A 431 13.19 -4.59 -0.87
CA HIS A 431 12.56 -5.91 -0.82
C HIS A 431 13.12 -6.81 -1.92
N ASN A 432 13.48 -8.04 -1.54
CA ASN A 432 14.24 -8.92 -2.42
C ASN A 432 13.86 -10.39 -2.24
N THR A 433 12.58 -10.70 -1.98
CA THR A 433 12.11 -12.10 -1.92
C THR A 433 11.26 -12.50 -3.13
N GLU A 434 11.20 -13.79 -3.42
CA GLU A 434 10.32 -14.36 -4.46
C GLU A 434 8.83 -14.01 -4.24
N MET A 435 8.39 -13.88 -2.98
CA MET A 435 7.04 -13.41 -2.65
C MET A 435 6.84 -11.94 -3.05
N ASP A 436 7.83 -11.09 -2.76
CA ASP A 436 7.79 -9.67 -3.13
C ASP A 436 7.68 -9.49 -4.64
N LEU A 437 8.52 -10.22 -5.41
CA LEU A 437 8.46 -10.22 -6.87
C LEU A 437 7.10 -10.73 -7.39
N SER A 438 6.57 -11.80 -6.80
CA SER A 438 5.30 -12.37 -7.25
C SER A 438 4.11 -11.42 -7.02
N ILE A 439 4.07 -10.73 -5.88
CA ILE A 439 3.03 -9.76 -5.56
C ILE A 439 3.19 -8.50 -6.42
N ALA A 440 4.40 -7.94 -6.45
CA ALA A 440 4.68 -6.73 -7.20
C ALA A 440 4.53 -6.92 -8.71
N GLY A 441 4.86 -8.10 -9.25
CA GLY A 441 4.62 -8.42 -10.66
C GLY A 441 3.14 -8.33 -11.02
N ALA A 442 2.25 -8.87 -10.18
CA ALA A 442 0.81 -8.75 -10.40
C ALA A 442 0.35 -7.28 -10.37
N LEU A 443 0.79 -6.51 -9.37
CA LEU A 443 0.45 -5.09 -9.26
C LEU A 443 1.02 -4.26 -10.41
N TYR A 444 2.26 -4.52 -10.82
CA TYR A 444 2.93 -3.86 -11.92
C TYR A 444 2.19 -4.06 -13.24
N PHE A 445 1.82 -5.29 -13.59
CA PHE A 445 1.12 -5.55 -14.85
C PHE A 445 -0.35 -5.14 -14.80
N ALA A 446 -1.04 -5.28 -13.65
CA ALA A 446 -2.41 -4.77 -13.50
C ALA A 446 -2.45 -3.25 -13.62
N SER A 447 -1.54 -2.56 -12.93
CA SER A 447 -1.45 -1.09 -12.98
C SER A 447 -0.90 -0.57 -14.29
N ARG A 448 -0.29 -1.36 -15.17
CA ARG A 448 -0.04 -0.90 -16.56
C ARG A 448 -1.32 -0.39 -17.22
N GLY A 449 -2.46 -1.01 -16.88
CA GLY A 449 -3.78 -0.58 -17.31
C GLY A 449 -4.05 -0.83 -18.79
N SER A 450 -3.33 -1.78 -19.39
CA SER A 450 -3.50 -2.19 -20.78
C SER A 450 -3.81 -3.68 -20.85
N GLY A 451 -4.72 -4.05 -21.75
CA GLY A 451 -5.16 -5.42 -21.96
C GLY A 451 -6.24 -5.48 -23.02
N LYS A 452 -7.10 -6.50 -22.96
CA LYS A 452 -8.33 -6.53 -23.76
C LYS A 452 -9.51 -6.09 -22.92
N ALA A 453 -10.45 -5.34 -23.48
CA ALA A 453 -11.70 -5.01 -22.80
C ALA A 453 -12.86 -5.17 -23.77
N SER A 454 -14.03 -5.51 -23.23
CA SER A 454 -15.27 -5.40 -23.97
C SER A 454 -16.28 -4.54 -23.21
N ILE A 455 -16.99 -3.71 -23.96
CA ILE A 455 -18.04 -2.82 -23.46
C ILE A 455 -19.32 -3.61 -23.15
N ASP A 456 -19.53 -4.73 -23.86
CA ASP A 456 -20.68 -5.63 -23.70
C ASP A 456 -20.29 -7.08 -24.06
N ASP A 457 -20.94 -8.06 -23.43
CA ASP A 457 -20.70 -9.49 -23.66
C ASP A 457 -21.01 -9.89 -25.12
N SER A 458 -21.76 -9.06 -25.86
CA SER A 458 -22.07 -9.22 -27.27
C SER A 458 -20.98 -8.75 -28.24
N VAL A 459 -20.02 -7.94 -27.76
CA VAL A 459 -18.96 -7.34 -28.58
C VAL A 459 -17.63 -8.07 -28.31
N PRO A 460 -16.85 -8.42 -29.34
CA PRO A 460 -15.53 -8.99 -29.15
C PRO A 460 -14.62 -8.04 -28.36
N ALA A 461 -13.83 -8.59 -27.43
CA ALA A 461 -12.87 -7.79 -26.68
C ALA A 461 -11.79 -7.22 -27.60
N THR A 462 -11.57 -5.91 -27.54
CA THR A 462 -10.55 -5.19 -28.31
C THR A 462 -9.40 -4.77 -27.41
N ASP A 463 -8.26 -4.44 -28.01
CA ASP A 463 -7.16 -3.84 -27.26
C ASP A 463 -7.62 -2.54 -26.62
N TYR A 464 -7.26 -2.38 -25.35
CA TYR A 464 -7.74 -1.30 -24.50
C TYR A 464 -6.63 -0.84 -23.57
N ALA A 465 -6.49 0.47 -23.43
CA ALA A 465 -5.62 1.09 -22.44
C ALA A 465 -6.43 2.14 -21.68
N THR A 466 -6.48 2.02 -20.36
CA THR A 466 -7.23 2.95 -19.51
C THR A 466 -6.54 4.31 -19.45
N GLU A 467 -7.34 5.38 -19.47
CA GLU A 467 -6.91 6.76 -19.24
C GLU A 467 -6.79 7.10 -17.75
N ALA A 468 -7.37 6.29 -16.86
CA ALA A 468 -7.49 6.60 -15.45
C ALA A 468 -6.12 6.71 -14.78
N ARG A 469 -5.79 7.84 -14.17
CA ARG A 469 -4.54 7.99 -13.40
C ARG A 469 -4.67 7.52 -11.96
N VAL A 470 -5.89 7.36 -11.46
CA VAL A 470 -6.18 6.95 -10.08
C VAL A 470 -6.70 5.52 -10.04
N LEU A 471 -6.08 4.71 -9.18
CA LEU A 471 -6.41 3.32 -8.93
C LEU A 471 -6.92 3.16 -7.49
N LEU A 472 -8.06 2.49 -7.27
CA LEU A 472 -8.40 2.00 -5.94
C LEU A 472 -7.77 0.63 -5.69
N SER A 473 -7.23 0.45 -4.49
CA SER A 473 -6.74 -0.83 -3.98
C SER A 473 -7.54 -1.28 -2.76
N GLY A 474 -7.83 -2.59 -2.70
CA GLY A 474 -8.48 -3.24 -1.56
C GLY A 474 -7.54 -3.56 -0.39
N LEU A 475 -6.27 -3.18 -0.47
CA LEU A 475 -5.26 -3.43 0.57
C LEU A 475 -5.66 -2.75 1.90
N GLY A 476 -5.45 -3.46 3.00
CA GLY A 476 -5.76 -3.02 4.37
C GLY A 476 -6.96 -3.76 4.98
N ALA A 477 -7.90 -4.24 4.15
CA ALA A 477 -9.10 -4.92 4.65
C ALA A 477 -8.78 -6.21 5.42
N ASP A 478 -7.75 -6.95 5.01
CA ASP A 478 -7.38 -8.21 5.67
C ASP A 478 -6.73 -7.99 7.04
N GLU A 479 -5.83 -7.00 7.14
CA GLU A 479 -5.17 -6.59 8.38
C GLU A 479 -6.16 -6.01 9.39
N LEU A 480 -7.14 -5.22 8.92
CA LEU A 480 -8.11 -4.58 9.81
C LEU A 480 -9.22 -5.52 10.30
N PHE A 481 -9.65 -6.47 9.47
CA PHE A 481 -10.86 -7.29 9.71
C PHE A 481 -10.61 -8.80 9.78
N GLY A 482 -9.36 -9.24 9.95
CA GLY A 482 -9.07 -10.65 10.19
C GLY A 482 -9.21 -11.54 8.96
N GLY A 483 -8.69 -11.10 7.81
CA GLY A 483 -8.85 -11.82 6.54
C GLY A 483 -7.89 -12.97 6.28
N TYR A 484 -6.67 -12.94 6.82
CA TYR A 484 -5.68 -14.00 6.60
C TYR A 484 -6.03 -15.32 7.31
N THR A 485 -5.67 -16.45 6.68
CA THR A 485 -5.81 -17.79 7.28
C THR A 485 -5.05 -17.93 8.60
N ARG A 486 -3.95 -17.18 8.79
CA ARG A 486 -3.21 -17.14 10.05
C ARG A 486 -4.02 -16.56 11.21
N HIS A 487 -4.93 -15.61 10.96
CA HIS A 487 -5.86 -15.11 11.98
C HIS A 487 -6.79 -16.20 12.49
N ALA A 488 -7.40 -16.97 11.56
CA ALA A 488 -8.24 -18.11 11.92
C ALA A 488 -7.45 -19.17 12.69
N THR A 489 -6.18 -19.38 12.32
CA THR A 489 -5.28 -20.32 12.99
C THR A 489 -4.93 -19.84 14.40
N ALA A 490 -4.62 -18.55 14.56
CA ALA A 490 -4.30 -17.93 15.84
C ALA A 490 -5.50 -18.02 16.79
N PHE A 491 -6.70 -17.68 16.30
CA PHE A 491 -7.96 -17.85 17.04
C PHE A 491 -8.18 -19.30 17.46
N SER A 492 -8.00 -20.26 16.55
CA SER A 492 -8.20 -21.69 16.86
C SER A 492 -7.23 -22.22 17.93
N ARG A 493 -6.04 -21.62 18.04
CA ARG A 493 -5.00 -22.05 18.97
C ARG A 493 -5.08 -21.38 20.34
N ARG A 494 -5.39 -20.08 20.38
CA ARG A 494 -5.29 -19.24 21.58
C ARG A 494 -6.50 -18.31 21.77
N GLY A 495 -7.63 -18.59 21.12
CA GLY A 495 -8.83 -17.77 21.23
C GLY A 495 -8.63 -16.31 20.80
N PHE A 496 -9.37 -15.39 21.41
CA PHE A 496 -9.33 -13.98 21.07
C PHE A 496 -7.98 -13.33 21.34
N GLU A 497 -7.29 -13.72 22.41
CA GLU A 497 -5.96 -13.21 22.75
C GLU A 497 -4.98 -13.45 21.60
N GLY A 498 -4.93 -14.68 21.09
CA GLY A 498 -4.09 -15.00 19.93
C GLY A 498 -4.48 -14.25 18.65
N LEU A 499 -5.77 -14.03 18.44
CA LEU A 499 -6.26 -13.26 17.30
C LEU A 499 -5.86 -11.78 17.40
N ILE A 500 -6.00 -11.17 18.59
CA ILE A 500 -5.63 -9.79 18.86
C ILE A 500 -4.14 -9.59 18.64
N GLU A 501 -3.29 -10.46 19.21
CA GLU A 501 -1.84 -10.39 19.01
C GLU A 501 -1.45 -10.48 17.53
N GLU A 502 -2.06 -11.40 16.76
CA GLU A 502 -1.75 -11.57 15.34
C GLU A 502 -2.20 -10.36 14.50
N LEU A 503 -3.38 -9.80 14.79
CA LEU A 503 -3.88 -8.59 14.14
C LEU A 503 -3.00 -7.37 14.44
N ASP A 504 -2.60 -7.20 15.68
CA ASP A 504 -1.75 -6.08 16.11
C ASP A 504 -0.39 -6.12 15.40
N LEU A 505 0.20 -7.32 15.30
CA LEU A 505 1.44 -7.54 14.55
C LEU A 505 1.30 -7.23 13.06
N ASP A 506 0.18 -7.59 12.44
CA ASP A 506 -0.06 -7.35 11.02
C ASP A 506 -0.29 -5.86 10.72
N VAL A 507 -1.08 -5.19 11.55
CA VAL A 507 -1.34 -3.76 11.43
C VAL A 507 -0.07 -2.93 11.65
N GLY A 508 0.74 -3.25 12.67
CA GLY A 508 2.02 -2.58 12.92
C GLY A 508 3.09 -2.82 11.83
N ARG A 509 2.87 -3.77 10.91
CA ARG A 509 3.79 -4.11 9.81
C ARG A 509 3.36 -3.58 8.43
N LEU A 510 2.20 -2.91 8.33
CA LEU A 510 1.65 -2.41 7.06
C LEU A 510 2.66 -1.58 6.25
N GLY A 511 3.24 -0.56 6.88
CA GLY A 511 4.18 0.37 6.23
C GLY A 511 5.54 -0.24 5.86
N LYS A 512 5.90 -1.37 6.50
CA LYS A 512 7.18 -2.05 6.32
C LYS A 512 7.15 -3.20 5.32
N ARG A 513 6.02 -3.90 5.16
CA ARG A 513 5.97 -5.12 4.33
C ARG A 513 5.34 -4.95 2.96
N ASN A 514 4.37 -4.06 2.82
CA ASN A 514 3.53 -4.04 1.61
C ASN A 514 3.60 -2.69 0.89
N LEU A 515 3.33 -1.59 1.60
CA LEU A 515 2.94 -0.35 0.96
C LEU A 515 4.06 0.34 0.16
N GLY A 516 5.30 0.37 0.66
CA GLY A 516 6.43 0.96 -0.08
C GLY A 516 6.76 0.21 -1.38
N ARG A 517 6.81 -1.13 -1.31
CA ARG A 517 6.98 -2.03 -2.48
C ARG A 517 5.89 -1.79 -3.52
N ASP A 518 4.64 -1.76 -3.08
CA ASP A 518 3.48 -1.67 -3.95
C ASP A 518 3.39 -0.29 -4.62
N ASP A 519 3.70 0.78 -3.87
CA ASP A 519 3.81 2.15 -4.39
C ASP A 519 4.85 2.26 -5.51
N ARG A 520 6.04 1.67 -5.35
CA ARG A 520 7.08 1.68 -6.39
C ARG A 520 6.68 0.91 -7.64
N ALA A 521 6.05 -0.25 -7.48
CA ALA A 521 5.59 -1.06 -8.61
C ALA A 521 4.48 -0.37 -9.42
N ILE A 522 3.49 0.20 -8.73
CA ILE A 522 2.33 0.85 -9.37
C ILE A 522 2.72 2.18 -10.00
N SER A 523 3.47 3.01 -9.27
CA SER A 523 3.80 4.37 -9.72
C SER A 523 4.68 4.37 -10.97
N ASN A 524 5.40 3.28 -11.30
CA ASN A 524 6.15 3.18 -12.56
C ASN A 524 5.28 3.44 -13.81
N TRP A 525 3.96 3.29 -13.72
CA TRP A 525 3.06 3.55 -14.84
C TRP A 525 2.39 4.93 -14.79
N GLY A 526 2.89 5.87 -13.99
CA GLY A 526 2.32 7.21 -13.85
C GLY A 526 0.91 7.17 -13.26
N ARG A 527 0.70 6.28 -12.28
CA ARG A 527 -0.60 6.03 -11.66
C ARG A 527 -0.51 6.08 -10.16
N GLU A 528 -1.58 6.57 -9.57
CA GLU A 528 -1.72 6.77 -8.15
C GLU A 528 -2.65 5.74 -7.53
N ALA A 529 -2.14 4.94 -6.58
CA ALA A 529 -2.97 4.04 -5.79
C ALA A 529 -3.55 4.79 -4.58
N ARG A 530 -4.87 4.70 -4.41
CA ARG A 530 -5.60 5.16 -3.22
C ARG A 530 -6.13 3.95 -2.45
N PHE A 531 -6.06 4.04 -1.12
CA PHE A 531 -6.36 2.93 -0.21
C PHE A 531 -7.52 3.31 0.72
N PRO A 532 -8.79 3.10 0.32
CA PRO A 532 -9.94 3.50 1.14
C PRO A 532 -10.00 2.80 2.50
N TYR A 533 -9.55 1.55 2.59
CA TYR A 533 -9.48 0.81 3.85
C TYR A 533 -8.42 1.36 4.81
N LEU A 534 -7.42 2.08 4.30
CA LEU A 534 -6.34 2.71 5.08
C LEU A 534 -6.58 4.21 5.26
N ASP A 535 -7.85 4.61 5.30
CA ASP A 535 -8.22 5.93 5.79
C ASP A 535 -8.03 6.00 7.30
N GLU A 536 -7.47 7.10 7.77
CA GLU A 536 -7.03 7.28 9.16
C GLU A 536 -8.19 7.15 10.15
N ASP A 537 -9.38 7.65 9.79
CA ASP A 537 -10.56 7.57 10.65
C ASP A 537 -11.14 6.16 10.68
N LEU A 538 -11.13 5.47 9.54
CA LEU A 538 -11.54 4.06 9.46
C LEU A 538 -10.57 3.14 10.22
N VAL A 539 -9.25 3.37 10.11
CA VAL A 539 -8.23 2.60 10.84
C VAL A 539 -8.38 2.84 12.35
N ARG A 540 -8.54 4.10 12.78
CA ARG A 540 -8.74 4.44 14.19
C ARG A 540 -9.99 3.77 14.76
N TRP A 541 -11.09 3.83 14.03
CA TRP A 541 -12.32 3.12 14.40
C TRP A 541 -12.10 1.60 14.48
N SER A 542 -11.46 1.01 13.46
CA SER A 542 -11.20 -0.42 13.43
C SER A 542 -10.34 -0.86 14.61
N LEU A 543 -9.27 -0.13 14.94
CA LEU A 543 -8.42 -0.43 16.09
C LEU A 543 -9.20 -0.38 17.41
N ALA A 544 -10.06 0.62 17.59
CA ALA A 544 -10.89 0.76 18.78
C ALA A 544 -12.05 -0.28 18.85
N CYS A 545 -12.53 -0.77 17.71
CA CYS A 545 -13.61 -1.74 17.62
C CYS A 545 -13.15 -3.12 18.17
N PRO A 546 -13.89 -3.71 19.14
CA PRO A 546 -13.58 -5.04 19.65
C PRO A 546 -13.48 -6.08 18.55
N VAL A 547 -12.50 -6.99 18.64
CA VAL A 547 -12.20 -7.92 17.54
C VAL A 547 -13.37 -8.83 17.16
N TRP A 548 -14.28 -9.20 18.08
CA TRP A 548 -15.46 -10.00 17.73
C TRP A 548 -16.55 -9.21 16.99
N ASP A 549 -16.60 -7.90 17.17
CA ASP A 549 -17.59 -7.04 16.51
C ASP A 549 -17.13 -6.60 15.11
N LYS A 550 -15.91 -7.00 14.70
CA LYS A 550 -15.40 -6.81 13.33
C LYS A 550 -14.96 -8.11 12.66
N CYS A 551 -14.43 -9.07 13.43
CA CYS A 551 -14.01 -10.40 12.98
C CYS A 551 -15.02 -11.45 13.48
N GLY A 552 -15.52 -12.31 12.60
CA GLY A 552 -16.62 -13.22 12.92
C GLY A 552 -16.26 -14.51 13.66
N PHE A 553 -15.10 -14.57 14.32
CA PHE A 553 -14.55 -15.82 14.90
C PHE A 553 -15.14 -16.15 16.26
N GLY A 554 -15.78 -17.30 16.42
CA GLY A 554 -16.29 -17.77 17.73
C GLY A 554 -17.65 -17.19 18.14
N GLY A 555 -18.37 -16.56 17.22
CA GLY A 555 -19.69 -16.02 17.48
C GLY A 555 -20.74 -17.12 17.58
N SER A 556 -21.83 -16.84 18.27
CA SER A 556 -22.99 -17.74 18.28
C SER A 556 -23.56 -17.86 16.87
N GLU A 557 -23.96 -19.07 16.47
CA GLU A 557 -24.64 -19.29 15.20
C GLU A 557 -25.89 -18.40 15.11
N ALA A 558 -26.14 -17.85 13.92
CA ALA A 558 -27.33 -17.04 13.70
C ALA A 558 -28.58 -17.89 13.99
N LEU A 559 -29.32 -17.52 15.02
CA LEU A 559 -30.57 -18.20 15.41
C LEU A 559 -31.68 -18.04 14.35
N ASN A 560 -31.47 -17.16 13.36
CA ASN A 560 -32.43 -16.85 12.31
C ASN A 560 -32.03 -17.46 10.96
N ALA A 561 -32.91 -18.26 10.37
CA ALA A 561 -32.74 -18.89 9.05
C ALA A 561 -32.62 -17.91 7.87
N ALA A 562 -32.76 -16.60 8.11
CA ALA A 562 -32.66 -15.54 7.10
C ALA A 562 -31.23 -14.98 6.94
N GLU A 563 -30.29 -15.32 7.82
CA GLU A 563 -28.92 -14.82 7.74
C GLU A 563 -28.01 -15.75 6.93
N PRO A 564 -27.15 -15.19 6.06
CA PRO A 564 -26.23 -16.00 5.26
C PRO A 564 -25.17 -16.68 6.14
N ALA A 565 -24.88 -17.94 5.82
CA ALA A 565 -23.73 -18.67 6.37
C ALA A 565 -22.42 -18.12 5.78
N LEU A 566 -21.92 -17.03 6.35
CA LEU A 566 -20.68 -16.36 5.93
C LEU A 566 -19.47 -16.89 6.70
N GLU A 567 -18.32 -16.98 6.03
CA GLU A 567 -17.10 -17.38 6.74
C GLU A 567 -16.65 -16.30 7.75
N PRO A 568 -16.02 -16.69 8.87
CA PRO A 568 -15.65 -15.76 9.95
C PRO A 568 -14.70 -14.62 9.54
N GLY A 569 -13.77 -14.88 8.62
CA GLY A 569 -12.77 -13.89 8.21
C GLY A 569 -13.42 -12.70 7.49
N LYS A 570 -13.15 -11.47 7.96
CA LYS A 570 -13.76 -10.23 7.45
C LYS A 570 -15.28 -10.19 7.53
N LYS A 571 -15.88 -10.84 8.54
CA LYS A 571 -17.34 -10.97 8.64
C LYS A 571 -18.08 -9.63 8.56
N VAL A 572 -17.58 -8.56 9.19
CA VAL A 572 -18.19 -7.21 9.08
C VAL A 572 -18.26 -6.70 7.64
N LEU A 573 -17.19 -6.92 6.86
CA LEU A 573 -17.13 -6.53 5.45
C LEU A 573 -17.99 -7.43 4.56
N ARG A 574 -18.09 -8.73 4.88
CA ARG A 574 -19.00 -9.67 4.18
C ARG A 574 -20.46 -9.30 4.41
N LEU A 575 -20.82 -8.93 5.64
CA LEU A 575 -22.16 -8.44 5.98
C LEU A 575 -22.46 -7.11 5.26
N LEU A 576 -21.49 -6.21 5.16
CA LEU A 576 -21.63 -5.00 4.35
C LEU A 576 -21.83 -5.33 2.86
N ALA A 577 -21.02 -6.23 2.29
CA ALA A 577 -21.19 -6.68 0.91
C ALA A 577 -22.60 -7.26 0.68
N TRP A 578 -23.06 -8.11 1.61
CA TRP A 578 -24.41 -8.66 1.57
C TRP A 578 -25.48 -7.56 1.60
N LYS A 579 -25.36 -6.60 2.52
CA LYS A 579 -26.26 -5.45 2.64
C LYS A 579 -26.32 -4.63 1.33
N LEU A 580 -25.21 -4.53 0.61
CA LEU A 580 -25.11 -3.84 -0.69
C LEU A 580 -25.63 -4.67 -1.88
N GLY A 581 -26.17 -5.87 -1.63
CA GLY A 581 -26.69 -6.79 -2.65
C GLY A 581 -25.65 -7.72 -3.27
N MET A 582 -24.37 -7.63 -2.85
CA MET A 582 -23.25 -8.42 -3.36
C MET A 582 -23.18 -9.80 -2.66
N HIS A 583 -24.24 -10.60 -2.80
CA HIS A 583 -24.42 -11.87 -2.08
C HIS A 583 -23.40 -12.95 -2.47
N SER A 584 -23.05 -13.09 -3.76
CA SER A 584 -22.04 -14.05 -4.21
C SER A 584 -20.67 -13.63 -3.70
N VAL A 585 -20.29 -12.37 -3.92
CA VAL A 585 -19.03 -11.80 -3.44
C VAL A 585 -18.87 -11.90 -1.92
N SER A 586 -19.94 -11.74 -1.14
CA SER A 586 -19.86 -11.89 0.32
C SER A 586 -19.46 -13.29 0.79
N GLN A 587 -19.61 -14.31 -0.06
CA GLN A 587 -19.28 -15.71 0.22
C GLN A 587 -17.91 -16.12 -0.36
N GLU A 588 -17.30 -15.25 -1.18
CA GLU A 588 -16.04 -15.55 -1.85
C GLU A 588 -14.91 -15.76 -0.85
N LYS A 589 -14.19 -16.88 -0.99
CA LYS A 589 -13.08 -17.23 -0.11
C LYS A 589 -11.85 -16.40 -0.44
N LYS A 590 -11.09 -16.03 0.59
CA LYS A 590 -9.82 -15.31 0.38
C LYS A 590 -8.83 -16.15 -0.43
N ARG A 591 -8.21 -15.51 -1.42
CA ARG A 591 -7.00 -15.98 -2.11
C ARG A 591 -5.97 -14.86 -2.14
N ALA A 592 -4.69 -15.18 -1.93
CA ALA A 592 -3.63 -14.19 -2.08
C ALA A 592 -3.33 -13.94 -3.57
N ILE A 593 -3.08 -12.69 -3.94
CA ILE A 593 -2.91 -12.23 -5.33
C ILE A 593 -1.90 -13.07 -6.12
N GLN A 594 -0.77 -13.46 -5.50
CA GLN A 594 0.26 -14.24 -6.17
C GLN A 594 -0.20 -15.64 -6.62
N PHE A 595 -1.18 -16.23 -5.92
CA PHE A 595 -1.78 -17.50 -6.32
C PHE A 595 -3.01 -17.29 -7.21
N GLY A 596 -3.72 -16.20 -6.97
CA GLY A 596 -4.92 -15.82 -7.71
C GLY A 596 -4.64 -15.45 -9.16
N ALA A 597 -3.64 -14.59 -9.39
CA ALA A 597 -3.15 -14.17 -10.71
C ALA A 597 -2.17 -15.17 -11.35
N ARG A 598 -1.78 -16.23 -10.62
CA ARG A 598 -0.77 -17.24 -11.00
C ARG A 598 0.67 -16.72 -11.19
N THR A 599 1.03 -15.62 -10.54
CA THR A 599 2.42 -15.09 -10.57
C THR A 599 3.38 -15.83 -9.64
N ALA A 600 2.90 -16.61 -8.69
CA ALA A 600 3.76 -17.36 -7.78
C ALA A 600 4.45 -18.53 -8.49
N LYS A 601 5.73 -18.75 -8.15
CA LYS A 601 6.50 -19.97 -8.48
C LYS A 601 6.53 -20.27 -9.99
N MET A 602 6.74 -19.27 -10.84
CA MET A 602 6.76 -19.47 -12.30
C MET A 602 7.98 -20.26 -12.78
N GLU A 603 9.14 -20.14 -12.13
CA GLU A 603 10.38 -20.84 -12.50
C GLU A 603 10.42 -22.29 -12.04
N THR A 604 11.18 -23.17 -12.69
CA THR A 604 11.35 -24.60 -12.35
C THR A 604 12.40 -24.85 -11.25
N GLY A 605 12.17 -24.36 -10.01
CA GLY A 605 12.99 -24.69 -8.84
C GLY A 605 12.21 -24.88 -7.51
N ARG A 606 12.85 -25.41 -6.46
CA ARG A 606 12.26 -25.51 -5.10
C ARG A 606 12.39 -24.19 -4.32
N SER A 607 12.13 -23.04 -4.95
CA SER A 607 12.12 -21.76 -4.24
C SER A 607 10.91 -21.63 -3.33
N LYS A 608 11.14 -21.15 -2.11
CA LYS A 608 10.09 -20.75 -1.15
C LYS A 608 9.80 -19.26 -1.36
N GLY A 609 8.65 -18.78 -0.88
CA GLY A 609 8.33 -17.34 -0.98
C GLY A 609 9.36 -16.44 -0.27
N THR A 610 10.03 -16.95 0.76
CA THR A 610 11.10 -16.25 1.50
C THR A 610 12.49 -16.42 0.88
N THR A 611 12.60 -17.11 -0.25
CA THR A 611 13.88 -17.22 -0.96
C THR A 611 14.26 -15.85 -1.51
N LEU A 612 15.50 -15.44 -1.24
CA LEU A 612 16.06 -14.20 -1.78
C LEU A 612 16.18 -14.29 -3.31
N LEU A 613 15.89 -13.19 -3.97
CA LEU A 613 16.08 -13.02 -5.40
C LEU A 613 17.58 -12.98 -5.70
N SER A 614 17.99 -13.72 -6.73
CA SER A 614 19.35 -13.78 -7.25
C SER A 614 19.64 -12.65 -8.23
#